data_AF-A0A0N4VI75-F1
#
_entry.id   AF-A0A0N4VI75-F1
#
_cell.length_a   1.000
_cell.length_b   1.000
_cell.length_c   1.000
_cell.angle_alpha   90.00
_cell.angle_beta   90.00
_cell.angle_gamma   90.00
#
_symmetry.space_group_name_H-M   'P 1'
#
loop_
_entity.id
_entity.type
_entity.pdbx_description
1 polymer ?
#
loop_
_entity_poly.entity_id
_entity_poly.type
_entity_poly.pdbx_seq_one_letter_code
_entity_poly.pdbx_strand_id
1 'polypeptide(L)'
;MATLVDSSVQSSAPGSTSHGYSWIPPGLNRRKVEEYMAQLPNHVVPRINSTGEKYREKQLLLQLPRQDLSVAYCKHLSNNVERKIFEEFINARNEIALDIGFVCPNIPKQMECRKCSGVLEKNEMAVMAPKLGENCGWHPACFICTTCEQV
;
A
#
# COMPACT_ATOMS: atom_id res chain seq x y z
N MET A 1 -10.33 -40.77 2.95
CA MET A 1 -11.11 -39.70 3.60
C MET A 1 -10.49 -38.37 3.21
N ALA A 2 -11.02 -37.73 2.16
CA ALA A 2 -10.55 -36.43 1.71
C ALA A 2 -11.17 -35.36 2.62
N THR A 3 -10.34 -34.68 3.40
CA THR A 3 -10.76 -33.56 4.24
C THR A 3 -11.05 -32.37 3.34
N LEU A 4 -12.29 -31.91 3.38
CA LEU A 4 -12.79 -30.71 2.72
C LEU A 4 -12.04 -29.50 3.29
N VAL A 5 -11.30 -28.79 2.45
CA VAL A 5 -10.76 -27.47 2.79
C VAL A 5 -11.93 -26.49 2.66
N ASP A 6 -12.40 -26.01 3.81
CA ASP A 6 -13.43 -24.99 3.92
C ASP A 6 -13.00 -23.72 3.15
N SER A 7 -13.82 -23.32 2.18
CA SER A 7 -13.56 -22.23 1.24
C SER A 7 -13.98 -20.86 1.79
N SER A 8 -13.82 -20.65 3.09
CA SER A 8 -14.26 -19.45 3.80
C SER A 8 -13.16 -18.38 3.96
N VAL A 9 -12.20 -18.32 3.02
CA VAL A 9 -11.33 -17.13 2.90
C VAL A 9 -12.09 -16.08 2.08
N GLN A 10 -13.00 -15.38 2.74
CA GLN A 10 -13.57 -14.14 2.22
C GLN A 10 -12.41 -13.20 1.87
N SER A 11 -12.25 -12.93 0.57
CA SER A 11 -11.38 -11.89 0.05
C SER A 11 -11.85 -10.55 0.60
N SER A 12 -11.36 -10.19 1.79
CA SER A 12 -11.51 -8.83 2.29
C SER A 12 -10.65 -7.94 1.41
N ALA A 13 -11.27 -6.96 0.76
CA ALA A 13 -10.57 -5.98 -0.04
C ALA A 13 -9.41 -5.37 0.77
N PRO A 14 -8.26 -5.07 0.13
CA PRO A 14 -7.17 -4.39 0.83
C PRO A 14 -7.68 -3.07 1.43
N GLY A 15 -7.68 -2.97 2.76
CA GLY A 15 -8.12 -1.79 3.49
C GLY A 15 -9.60 -1.75 3.90
N SER A 16 -10.09 -2.80 4.58
CA SER A 16 -11.42 -2.81 5.19
C SER A 16 -11.69 -1.56 6.04
N THR A 17 -12.81 -0.87 5.78
CA THR A 17 -13.30 0.25 6.59
C THR A 17 -13.65 -0.26 7.99
N SER A 18 -12.87 0.11 8.99
CA SER A 18 -13.15 -0.21 10.40
C SER A 18 -12.36 0.71 11.32
N HIS A 19 -12.76 0.78 12.59
CA HIS A 19 -12.06 1.55 13.64
C HIS A 19 -12.05 3.08 13.43
N GLY A 20 -13.01 3.61 12.67
CA GLY A 20 -13.10 5.06 12.42
C GLY A 20 -12.15 5.59 11.35
N TYR A 21 -11.48 4.69 10.62
CA TYR A 21 -10.63 5.02 9.47
C TYR A 21 -11.27 4.55 8.16
N SER A 22 -11.11 5.33 7.10
CA SER A 22 -11.55 4.96 5.75
C SER A 22 -10.62 3.96 5.07
N TRP A 23 -9.42 3.77 5.62
CA TRP A 23 -8.48 2.73 5.24
C TRP A 23 -7.59 2.36 6.42
N ILE A 24 -7.25 1.08 6.53
CA ILE A 24 -6.25 0.56 7.47
C ILE A 24 -5.27 -0.39 6.75
N PRO A 25 -4.03 -0.53 7.21
CA PRO A 25 -3.14 -1.56 6.70
C PRO A 25 -3.72 -2.96 6.97
N PRO A 26 -3.67 -3.87 5.97
CA PRO A 26 -4.22 -5.21 6.12
C PRO A 26 -3.43 -6.04 7.16
N GLY A 27 -4.11 -6.99 7.81
CA GLY A 27 -3.48 -7.95 8.73
C GLY A 27 -3.13 -7.41 10.12
N LEU A 28 -3.46 -6.16 10.44
CA LEU A 28 -3.24 -5.57 11.76
C LEU A 28 -4.46 -5.73 12.67
N ASN A 29 -4.21 -5.98 13.96
CA ASN A 29 -5.23 -5.83 15.00
C ASN A 29 -5.46 -4.36 15.36
N ARG A 30 -6.55 -4.05 16.08
CA ARG A 30 -6.93 -2.69 16.47
C ARG A 30 -5.77 -1.89 17.10
N ARG A 31 -5.05 -2.48 18.05
CA ARG A 31 -3.94 -1.79 18.73
C ARG A 31 -2.83 -1.42 17.74
N LYS A 32 -2.48 -2.33 16.84
CA LYS A 32 -1.45 -2.09 15.82
C LYS A 32 -1.92 -1.10 14.74
N VAL A 33 -3.22 -1.05 14.43
CA VAL A 33 -3.77 0.01 13.57
C VAL A 33 -3.57 1.38 14.20
N GLU A 34 -3.92 1.56 15.48
CA GLU A 34 -3.70 2.84 16.17
C GLU A 34 -2.21 3.21 16.25
N GLU A 35 -1.35 2.23 16.53
CA GLU A 35 0.12 2.41 16.54
C GLU A 35 0.66 2.86 15.18
N TYR A 36 0.14 2.31 14.07
CA TYR A 36 0.49 2.74 12.72
C TYR A 36 0.04 4.18 12.46
N MET A 37 -1.24 4.47 12.74
CA MET A 37 -1.82 5.79 12.48
C MET A 37 -1.17 6.90 13.32
N ALA A 38 -0.76 6.59 14.55
CA ALA A 38 -0.05 7.53 15.44
C ALA A 38 1.33 7.94 14.92
N GLN A 39 1.92 7.15 14.02
CA GLN A 39 3.22 7.46 13.42
C GLN A 39 3.10 8.34 12.17
N LEU A 40 1.89 8.64 11.69
CA LEU A 40 1.65 9.50 10.54
C LEU A 40 1.38 10.96 10.98
N PRO A 41 1.68 11.96 10.13
CA PRO A 41 1.24 13.33 10.39
C PRO A 41 -0.29 13.40 10.57
N ASN A 42 -0.75 14.08 11.62
CA ASN A 42 -2.19 14.11 11.97
C ASN A 42 -3.12 14.50 10.82
N HIS A 43 -2.68 15.40 9.93
CA HIS A 43 -3.48 15.90 8.82
C HIS A 43 -3.61 14.91 7.65
N VAL A 44 -2.79 13.85 7.60
CA VAL A 44 -2.86 12.80 6.56
C VAL A 44 -3.54 11.51 7.03
N VAL A 45 -3.83 11.38 8.33
CA VAL A 45 -4.49 10.20 8.89
C VAL A 45 -5.92 10.08 8.32
N PRO A 46 -6.27 8.97 7.65
CA PRO A 46 -7.53 8.85 6.91
C PRO A 46 -8.71 8.49 7.83
N ARG A 47 -9.04 9.37 8.77
CA ARG A 47 -10.26 9.22 9.61
C ARG A 47 -11.50 9.46 8.76
N ILE A 48 -12.56 8.69 8.99
CA ILE A 48 -13.83 8.85 8.26
C ILE A 48 -14.34 10.29 8.42
N ASN A 49 -14.77 10.90 7.31
CA ASN A 49 -15.23 12.28 7.20
C ASN A 49 -14.18 13.37 7.55
N SER A 50 -12.89 13.04 7.52
CA SER A 50 -11.81 13.99 7.85
C SER A 50 -11.12 14.56 6.61
N THR A 51 -10.28 15.59 6.81
CA THR A 51 -9.39 16.10 5.75
C THR A 51 -8.38 15.05 5.30
N GLY A 52 -7.94 14.16 6.18
CA GLY A 52 -6.99 13.08 5.86
C GLY A 52 -7.59 12.00 4.96
N GLU A 53 -8.89 11.73 5.07
CA GLU A 53 -9.61 10.83 4.15
C GLU A 53 -9.64 11.43 2.73
N LYS A 54 -10.09 12.68 2.60
CA LYS A 54 -10.07 13.40 1.31
C LYS A 54 -8.66 13.53 0.74
N TYR A 55 -7.68 13.73 1.61
CA TYR A 55 -6.28 13.77 1.26
C TYR A 55 -5.82 12.44 0.64
N ARG A 56 -6.11 11.32 1.30
CA ARG A 56 -5.80 9.98 0.80
C ARG A 56 -6.46 9.69 -0.55
N GLU A 57 -7.73 10.05 -0.73
CA GLU A 57 -8.41 9.90 -2.03
C GLU A 57 -7.67 10.66 -3.14
N LYS A 58 -7.28 11.91 -2.87
CA LYS A 58 -6.50 12.72 -3.83
C LYS A 58 -5.15 12.08 -4.14
N GLN A 59 -4.44 11.57 -3.12
CA GLN A 59 -3.17 10.89 -3.33
C GLN A 59 -3.32 9.61 -4.16
N LEU A 60 -4.34 8.80 -3.91
CA LEU A 60 -4.60 7.60 -4.72
C LEU A 60 -4.90 7.94 -6.19
N LEU A 61 -5.65 9.01 -6.44
CA LEU A 61 -5.91 9.47 -7.82
C LEU A 61 -4.66 9.95 -8.54
N LEU A 62 -3.73 10.59 -7.82
CA LEU A 62 -2.48 11.12 -8.38
C LEU A 62 -1.42 10.03 -8.55
N GLN A 63 -1.25 9.17 -7.55
CA GLN A 63 -0.17 8.18 -7.48
C GLN A 63 -0.55 6.85 -8.14
N LEU A 64 -1.84 6.50 -8.18
CA LEU A 64 -2.35 5.27 -8.79
C LEU A 64 -3.56 5.56 -9.71
N PRO A 65 -3.37 6.30 -10.83
CA PRO A 65 -4.44 6.57 -11.78
C PRO A 65 -5.06 5.25 -12.28
N ARG A 66 -6.39 5.20 -12.39
CA ARG A 66 -7.07 3.97 -12.86
C ARG A 66 -6.71 3.60 -14.29
N GLN A 67 -6.40 4.60 -15.10
CA GLN A 67 -5.93 4.47 -16.48
C GLN A 67 -4.67 3.62 -16.54
N ASP A 68 -3.74 3.84 -15.61
CA ASP A 68 -2.49 3.09 -15.51
C ASP A 68 -2.73 1.62 -15.12
N LEU A 69 -3.89 1.27 -14.54
CA LEU A 69 -4.18 -0.07 -14.06
C LEU A 69 -5.06 -0.89 -15.02
N SER A 70 -5.83 -0.25 -15.89
CA SER A 70 -6.71 -0.99 -16.81
C SER A 70 -7.09 -0.17 -18.05
N VAL A 71 -7.04 -0.84 -19.20
CA VAL A 71 -7.57 -0.37 -20.50
C VAL A 71 -9.01 0.11 -20.40
N ALA A 72 -9.82 -0.47 -19.50
CA ALA A 72 -11.24 -0.12 -19.35
C ALA A 72 -11.45 1.36 -19.00
N TYR A 73 -10.45 2.03 -18.43
CA TYR A 73 -10.52 3.44 -18.08
C TYR A 73 -9.88 4.37 -19.13
N CYS A 74 -9.31 3.82 -20.20
CA CYS A 74 -8.62 4.57 -21.26
C CYS A 74 -9.56 4.86 -22.44
N LYS A 75 -9.97 6.13 -22.59
CA LYS A 75 -10.92 6.56 -23.64
C LYS A 75 -10.27 6.84 -25.01
N HIS A 76 -8.94 6.98 -25.04
CA HIS A 76 -8.20 7.48 -26.22
C HIS A 76 -7.31 6.40 -26.87
N LEU A 77 -7.58 5.12 -26.59
CA LEU A 77 -6.96 4.00 -27.32
C LEU A 77 -7.83 3.69 -28.54
N SER A 78 -7.35 4.12 -29.70
CA SER A 78 -8.12 4.29 -30.95
C SER A 78 -8.38 2.98 -31.67
N ASN A 79 -7.49 2.00 -31.52
CA ASN A 79 -7.57 0.71 -32.21
C ASN A 79 -7.09 -0.45 -31.31
N ASN A 80 -7.31 -1.68 -31.78
CA ASN A 80 -6.96 -2.89 -31.03
C ASN A 80 -5.44 -3.08 -30.87
N VAL A 81 -4.63 -2.52 -31.76
CA VAL A 81 -3.17 -2.61 -31.67
C VAL A 81 -2.66 -1.78 -30.49
N GLU A 82 -3.12 -0.54 -30.34
CA GLU A 82 -2.80 0.31 -29.18
C GLU A 82 -3.25 -0.32 -27.86
N ARG A 83 -4.45 -0.93 -27.83
CA ARG A 83 -4.96 -1.65 -26.65
C ARG A 83 -4.05 -2.81 -26.27
N LYS A 84 -3.64 -3.62 -27.25
CA LYS A 84 -2.74 -4.75 -27.02
C LYS A 84 -1.37 -4.29 -26.49
N ILE A 85 -0.76 -3.26 -27.11
CA ILE A 85 0.52 -2.71 -26.67
C ILE A 85 0.41 -2.18 -25.23
N PHE A 86 -0.70 -1.51 -24.90
CA PHE A 86 -0.95 -1.01 -23.55
C PHE A 86 -1.10 -2.14 -22.52
N GLU A 87 -1.79 -3.22 -22.85
CA GLU A 87 -1.90 -4.41 -22.00
C GLU A 87 -0.53 -5.06 -21.76
N GLU A 88 0.27 -5.22 -22.82
CA GLU A 88 1.65 -5.71 -22.72
C GLU A 88 2.50 -4.82 -21.81
N PHE A 89 2.37 -3.50 -21.93
CA PHE A 89 3.04 -2.53 -21.04
C PHE A 89 2.61 -2.68 -19.58
N ILE A 90 1.31 -2.75 -19.30
CA ILE A 90 0.79 -2.95 -17.93
C ILE A 90 1.33 -4.26 -17.34
N ASN A 91 1.28 -5.35 -18.11
CA ASN A 91 1.74 -6.66 -17.64
C ASN A 91 3.23 -6.61 -17.29
N ALA A 92 4.07 -6.09 -18.20
CA ALA A 92 5.50 -5.94 -17.95
C ALA A 92 5.77 -5.05 -16.72
N ARG A 93 5.12 -3.89 -16.61
CA ARG A 93 5.26 -3.00 -15.44
C ARG A 93 4.86 -3.71 -14.14
N ASN A 94 3.73 -4.42 -14.14
CA ASN A 94 3.24 -5.10 -12.95
C ASN A 94 4.21 -6.19 -12.49
N GLU A 95 4.83 -6.88 -13.44
CA GLU A 95 5.83 -7.91 -13.16
C GLU A 95 7.12 -7.32 -12.60
N ILE A 96 7.70 -6.30 -13.26
CA ILE A 96 9.07 -5.86 -12.98
C ILE A 96 9.16 -4.66 -12.02
N ALA A 97 8.11 -3.83 -11.94
CA ALA A 97 8.19 -2.51 -11.31
C ALA A 97 7.08 -2.22 -10.28
N LEU A 98 5.98 -2.96 -10.27
CA LEU A 98 4.92 -2.79 -9.28
C LEU A 98 5.06 -3.79 -8.14
N ASP A 99 4.94 -3.32 -6.91
CA ASP A 99 4.79 -4.16 -5.72
C ASP A 99 3.90 -3.46 -4.68
N ILE A 100 3.47 -4.22 -3.68
CA ILE A 100 2.70 -3.71 -2.55
C ILE A 100 3.55 -3.89 -1.29
N GLY A 101 3.93 -2.77 -0.68
CA GLY A 101 4.51 -2.80 0.66
C GLY A 101 3.50 -3.27 1.69
N PHE A 102 3.95 -3.98 2.72
CA PHE A 102 3.11 -4.44 3.82
C PHE A 102 3.63 -3.92 5.16
N VAL A 103 2.74 -3.80 6.15
CA VAL A 103 3.15 -3.41 7.51
C VAL A 103 3.57 -4.66 8.28
N CYS A 104 4.84 -4.72 8.66
CA CYS A 104 5.35 -5.69 9.62
C CYS A 104 5.09 -5.14 11.03
N PRO A 105 4.23 -5.76 11.86
CA PRO A 105 3.87 -5.24 13.18
C PRO A 105 5.04 -5.20 14.16
N ASN A 106 5.99 -6.12 13.99
CA ASN A 106 7.14 -6.35 14.86
C ASN A 106 8.28 -6.93 14.00
N ILE A 107 9.27 -6.11 13.63
CA ILE A 107 10.40 -6.58 12.83
C ILE A 107 11.30 -7.54 13.64
N PRO A 108 11.83 -8.60 13.02
CA PRO A 108 12.56 -9.65 13.74
C PRO A 108 13.98 -9.24 14.16
N LYS A 109 14.53 -8.19 13.52
CA LYS A 109 15.88 -7.67 13.75
C LYS A 109 15.90 -6.16 13.49
N GLN A 110 16.87 -5.48 14.10
CA GLN A 110 17.16 -4.08 13.86
C GLN A 110 17.56 -3.86 12.38
N MET A 111 17.13 -2.75 11.80
CA MET A 111 17.52 -2.32 10.45
C MET A 111 17.52 -0.80 10.33
N GLU A 112 18.06 -0.30 9.22
CA GLU A 112 18.07 1.13 8.91
C GLU A 112 16.86 1.50 8.04
N CYS A 113 16.18 2.58 8.39
CA CYS A 113 15.11 3.12 7.56
C CYS A 113 15.69 3.68 6.25
N ARG A 114 15.18 3.18 5.13
CA ARG A 114 15.61 3.54 3.77
C ARG A 114 15.40 5.01 3.37
N LYS A 115 14.64 5.80 4.13
CA LYS A 115 14.41 7.23 3.83
C LYS A 115 15.20 8.16 4.74
N CYS A 116 15.07 8.01 6.05
CA CYS A 116 15.66 8.95 7.00
C CYS A 116 17.03 8.50 7.54
N SER A 117 17.50 7.31 7.18
CA SER A 117 18.69 6.66 7.76
C SER A 117 18.64 6.50 9.29
N GLY A 118 17.46 6.67 9.89
CA GLY A 118 17.21 6.39 11.29
C GLY A 118 17.08 4.90 11.55
N VAL A 119 17.19 4.52 12.82
CA VAL A 119 17.11 3.12 13.25
C VAL A 119 15.65 2.66 13.35
N LEU A 120 15.38 1.44 12.88
CA LEU A 120 14.17 0.66 13.15
C LEU A 120 14.56 -0.45 14.11
N GLU A 121 14.09 -0.40 15.35
CA GLU A 121 14.51 -1.34 16.40
C GLU A 121 13.78 -2.69 16.32
N LYS A 122 14.43 -3.73 16.83
CA LYS A 122 13.80 -5.06 16.91
C LYS A 122 12.47 -4.98 17.66
N ASN A 123 11.46 -5.67 17.13
CA ASN A 123 10.07 -5.68 17.59
C ASN A 123 9.30 -4.37 17.36
N GLU A 124 9.85 -3.36 16.68
CA GLU A 124 9.10 -2.19 16.24
C GLU A 124 8.31 -2.47 14.96
N MET A 125 7.35 -1.59 14.67
CA MET A 125 6.61 -1.61 13.42
C MET A 125 7.42 -0.99 12.28
N ALA A 126 7.36 -1.61 11.11
CA ALA A 126 7.93 -1.05 9.89
C ALA A 126 7.03 -1.34 8.68
N VAL A 127 7.11 -0.51 7.66
CA VAL A 127 6.62 -0.84 6.31
C VAL A 127 7.75 -1.58 5.60
N MET A 128 7.45 -2.72 4.99
CA MET A 128 8.41 -3.59 4.29
C MET A 128 8.03 -3.69 2.81
N ALA A 129 9.02 -3.67 1.92
CA ALA A 129 8.82 -3.82 0.48
C ALA A 129 9.77 -4.88 -0.11
N PRO A 130 9.33 -6.15 -0.24
CA PRO A 130 10.19 -7.26 -0.62
C PRO A 130 10.89 -7.10 -1.98
N LYS A 131 10.21 -6.56 -3.01
CA LYS A 131 10.85 -6.36 -4.32
C LYS A 131 12.00 -5.35 -4.32
N LEU A 132 12.10 -4.50 -3.30
CA LEU A 132 13.20 -3.55 -3.17
C LEU A 132 14.43 -4.14 -2.47
N GLY A 133 14.38 -5.42 -2.10
CA GLY A 133 15.48 -6.17 -1.49
C GLY A 133 15.17 -6.70 -0.09
N GLU A 134 15.99 -7.64 0.37
CA GLU A 134 15.87 -8.17 1.73
C GLU A 134 16.14 -7.07 2.76
N ASN A 135 15.34 -7.04 3.83
CA ASN A 135 15.47 -6.08 4.93
C ASN A 135 15.29 -4.61 4.53
N CYS A 136 14.54 -4.35 3.46
CA CYS A 136 14.11 -3.01 3.08
C CYS A 136 12.91 -2.59 3.92
N GLY A 137 13.17 -1.73 4.91
CA GLY A 137 12.18 -1.22 5.85
C GLY A 137 12.13 0.31 5.87
N TRP A 138 10.95 0.82 6.21
CA TRP A 138 10.70 2.25 6.46
C TRP A 138 9.89 2.40 7.74
N HIS A 139 10.12 3.48 8.49
CA HIS A 139 9.09 3.94 9.43
C HIS A 139 7.79 4.23 8.64
N PRO A 140 6.59 4.06 9.22
CA PRO A 140 5.33 4.37 8.56
C PRO A 140 5.29 5.75 7.87
N ALA A 141 5.69 6.82 8.55
CA ALA A 141 5.78 8.16 7.96
C ALA A 141 6.91 8.35 6.94
N CYS A 142 7.87 7.42 6.90
CA CYS A 142 8.98 7.45 5.96
C CYS A 142 8.67 6.73 4.64
N PHE A 143 7.63 5.88 4.60
CA PHE A 143 7.21 5.23 3.37
C PHE A 143 6.34 6.18 2.55
N ILE A 144 6.97 6.96 1.68
CA ILE A 144 6.33 8.00 0.88
C ILE A 144 6.71 7.90 -0.59
N CYS A 145 5.91 8.51 -1.46
CA CYS A 145 6.27 8.69 -2.85
C CYS A 145 7.48 9.64 -2.99
N THR A 146 8.52 9.21 -3.69
CA THR A 146 9.73 10.02 -3.95
C THR A 146 9.51 11.17 -4.93
N THR A 147 8.39 11.18 -5.65
CA THR A 147 8.06 12.23 -6.64
C THR A 147 7.25 13.37 -6.03
N CYS A 148 6.20 13.05 -5.26
CA CYS A 148 5.31 14.07 -4.67
C CYS A 148 5.56 14.31 -3.17
N GLU A 149 6.43 13.50 -2.56
CA GLU A 149 6.81 13.55 -1.15
C GLU A 149 5.70 13.22 -0.15
N GLN A 150 4.63 12.57 -0.59
CA GLN A 150 3.45 12.28 0.23
C GLN A 150 3.33 10.79 0.61
N VAL A 151 2.78 10.54 1.80
CA VAL A 151 2.25 9.23 2.26
C VAL A 151 1.01 8.85 1.46
#